data_AF-A0A4S4CB32-F1
#
_entry.id   AF-A0A4S4CB32-F1
#
_cell.length_a   1.000
_cell.length_b   1.000
_cell.length_c   1.000
_cell.angle_alpha   90.00
_cell.angle_beta   90.00
_cell.angle_gamma   90.00
#
_symmetry.space_group_name_H-M   'P 1'
#
loop_
_entity.id
_entity.type
_entity.pdbx_description
1 polymer ?
#
loop_
_entity_poly.entity_id
_entity_poly.type
_entity_poly.pdbx_seq_one_letter_code
_entity_poly.pdbx_strand_id
1 'polypeptide(L)'
;MDSPATMSASDNYAKAQEFAVQADVAYPVPFYDRTLWKASVDHAYYAASMEAGNRDYNAYLAQLYTKTQWWINAYNAWSKLTDLNDTEKQWASLSAAKLAYLALQRGDTETARMYVDKGMAWADSASLQSIMKRLP
;
A
#
# COMPACT_ATOMS: atom_id res chain seq x y z
N MET A 1 -25.30 -7.93 9.13
CA MET A 1 -24.23 -7.11 8.51
C MET A 1 -23.83 -7.84 7.25
N ASP A 2 -23.94 -7.17 6.10
CA ASP A 2 -23.60 -7.79 4.82
C ASP A 2 -22.09 -8.05 4.77
N SER A 3 -21.74 -9.28 4.43
CA SER A 3 -20.34 -9.70 4.26
C SER A 3 -19.81 -9.10 2.96
N PRO A 4 -18.53 -8.67 2.87
CA PRO A 4 -17.93 -8.20 1.62
C PRO A 4 -18.18 -9.17 0.44
N ALA A 5 -18.20 -10.48 0.72
CA ALA A 5 -18.37 -11.54 -0.27
C ALA A 5 -19.75 -11.57 -0.95
N THR A 6 -20.78 -10.94 -0.36
CA THR A 6 -22.15 -10.91 -0.91
C THR A 6 -22.50 -9.58 -1.58
N MET A 7 -21.60 -8.60 -1.55
CA MET A 7 -21.79 -7.26 -2.10
C MET A 7 -21.21 -7.17 -3.52
N SER A 8 -21.68 -6.21 -4.33
CA SER A 8 -21.05 -5.92 -5.62
C SER A 8 -19.65 -5.30 -5.45
N ALA A 9 -18.84 -5.26 -6.51
CA ALA A 9 -17.52 -4.63 -6.45
C ALA A 9 -17.62 -3.13 -6.13
N SER A 10 -18.58 -2.42 -6.74
CA SER A 10 -18.84 -1.00 -6.48
C SER A 10 -19.31 -0.76 -5.04
N ASP A 11 -20.18 -1.61 -4.49
CA ASP A 11 -20.65 -1.45 -3.11
C ASP A 11 -19.51 -1.71 -2.12
N ASN A 12 -18.67 -2.72 -2.39
CA ASN A 12 -17.46 -2.96 -1.61
C ASN A 12 -16.51 -1.75 -1.67
N TYR A 13 -16.29 -1.17 -2.85
CA TYR A 13 -15.45 0.00 -3.01
C TYR A 13 -15.99 1.20 -2.20
N ALA A 14 -17.27 1.50 -2.30
CA ALA A 14 -17.93 2.56 -1.54
C ALA A 14 -17.84 2.30 -0.02
N LYS A 15 -18.06 1.06 0.42
CA LYS A 15 -17.99 0.71 1.83
C LYS A 15 -16.58 0.81 2.40
N ALA A 16 -15.57 0.47 1.60
CA ALA A 16 -14.18 0.65 1.95
C ALA A 16 -13.82 2.12 2.21
N GLN A 17 -14.36 3.04 1.41
CA GLN A 17 -14.20 4.49 1.60
C GLN A 17 -14.90 4.99 2.86
N GLU A 18 -16.13 4.55 3.10
CA GLU A 18 -16.88 4.89 4.30
C GLU A 18 -16.13 4.47 5.57
N PHE A 19 -15.63 3.23 5.61
CA PHE A 19 -14.84 2.76 6.75
C PHE A 19 -13.52 3.51 6.93
N ALA A 20 -12.85 3.90 5.84
CA ALA A 20 -11.62 4.69 5.93
C ALA A 20 -11.88 6.05 6.60
N VAL A 21 -12.97 6.74 6.23
CA VAL A 21 -13.36 8.01 6.85
C VAL A 21 -13.68 7.83 8.33
N GLN A 22 -14.43 6.79 8.70
CA GLN A 22 -14.70 6.49 10.11
C GLN A 22 -13.43 6.16 10.88
N ALA A 23 -12.51 5.41 10.26
CA ALA A 23 -11.23 5.03 10.85
C ALA A 23 -10.32 6.24 11.09
N ASP A 24 -10.31 7.22 10.18
CA ASP A 24 -9.56 8.47 10.34
C ASP A 24 -10.04 9.30 11.54
N VAL A 25 -11.33 9.26 11.85
CA VAL A 25 -11.89 9.92 13.04
C VAL A 25 -11.60 9.13 14.31
N ALA A 26 -11.72 7.80 14.24
CA ALA A 26 -11.63 6.93 15.42
C ALA A 26 -10.19 6.67 15.88
N TYR A 27 -9.21 6.65 14.97
CA TYR A 27 -7.86 6.18 15.24
C TYR A 27 -6.81 7.24 14.87
N PRO A 28 -6.04 7.75 15.85
CA PRO A 28 -4.97 8.71 15.59
C PRO A 28 -3.85 8.19 14.68
N VAL A 29 -3.66 6.88 14.62
CA VAL A 29 -2.62 6.23 13.81
C VAL A 29 -3.25 5.12 12.98
N PRO A 30 -3.05 5.12 11.65
CA PRO A 30 -3.57 4.09 10.76
C PRO A 30 -2.71 2.84 10.79
N PHE A 31 -3.19 1.82 11.50
CA PHE A 31 -2.64 0.46 11.48
C PHE A 31 -3.70 -0.50 11.00
N TYR A 32 -3.30 -1.46 10.16
CA TYR A 32 -4.19 -2.47 9.61
C TYR A 32 -5.02 -3.20 10.68
N ASP A 33 -4.41 -3.57 11.82
CA ASP A 33 -5.08 -4.34 12.88
C ASP A 33 -6.20 -3.58 13.61
N ARG A 34 -6.37 -2.29 13.35
CA ARG A 34 -7.52 -1.53 13.88
C ARG A 34 -8.79 -1.93 13.15
N THR A 35 -9.86 -2.20 13.90
CA THR A 35 -11.11 -2.77 13.38
C THR A 35 -11.64 -2.08 12.12
N LEU A 36 -11.75 -0.74 12.11
CA LEU A 36 -12.26 -0.02 10.93
C LEU A 36 -11.26 0.02 9.77
N TRP A 37 -9.94 0.07 10.04
CA TRP A 37 -8.93 -0.01 8.99
C TRP A 37 -8.91 -1.39 8.33
N LYS A 38 -8.98 -2.45 9.14
CA LYS A 38 -9.13 -3.82 8.64
C LYS A 38 -10.38 -3.94 7.78
N ALA A 39 -11.53 -3.44 8.23
CA ALA A 39 -12.77 -3.48 7.47
C ALA A 39 -12.63 -2.72 6.13
N SER A 40 -12.03 -1.53 6.15
CA SER A 40 -11.77 -0.75 4.93
C SER A 40 -10.90 -1.53 3.93
N VAL A 41 -9.80 -2.11 4.39
CA VAL A 41 -8.87 -2.91 3.56
C VAL A 41 -9.56 -4.17 3.03
N ASP A 42 -10.32 -4.88 3.87
CA ASP A 42 -11.04 -6.10 3.47
C ASP A 42 -12.03 -5.79 2.34
N HIS A 43 -12.86 -4.76 2.48
CA HIS A 43 -13.80 -4.36 1.43
C HIS A 43 -13.08 -3.89 0.15
N ALA A 44 -12.01 -3.11 0.26
CA ALA A 44 -11.24 -2.69 -0.92
C ALA A 44 -10.59 -3.88 -1.64
N TYR A 45 -10.12 -4.88 -0.88
CA TYR A 45 -9.59 -6.12 -1.43
C TYR A 45 -10.65 -6.90 -2.22
N TYR A 46 -11.87 -7.02 -1.69
CA TYR A 46 -12.97 -7.66 -2.42
C TYR A 46 -13.31 -6.91 -3.70
N ALA A 47 -13.43 -5.57 -3.66
CA ALA A 47 -13.69 -4.77 -4.86
C ALA A 47 -12.61 -5.01 -5.94
N ALA A 48 -11.34 -4.89 -5.57
CA ALA A 48 -10.21 -5.09 -6.49
C ALA A 48 -10.09 -6.53 -7.01
N SER A 49 -10.48 -7.53 -6.20
CA SER A 49 -10.44 -8.94 -6.61
C SER A 49 -11.57 -9.30 -7.57
N MET A 50 -12.77 -8.76 -7.35
CA MET A 50 -13.94 -9.00 -8.20
C MET A 50 -13.78 -8.37 -9.58
N GLU A 51 -13.16 -7.19 -9.65
CA GLU A 51 -12.86 -6.49 -10.90
C GLU A 51 -11.35 -6.24 -11.02
N ALA A 52 -10.58 -7.31 -11.23
CA ALA A 52 -9.12 -7.24 -11.30
C ALA A 52 -8.58 -6.25 -12.35
N GLY A 53 -9.34 -5.97 -13.41
CA GLY A 53 -8.99 -4.98 -14.44
C GLY A 53 -9.31 -3.53 -14.08
N ASN A 54 -10.03 -3.28 -12.98
CA ASN A 54 -10.43 -1.92 -12.57
C ASN A 54 -9.26 -1.23 -11.88
N ARG A 55 -8.62 -0.29 -12.58
CA ARG A 55 -7.42 0.42 -12.10
C ARG A 55 -7.69 1.19 -10.81
N ASP A 56 -8.87 1.78 -10.65
CA ASP A 56 -9.19 2.64 -9.51
C ASP A 56 -9.33 1.83 -8.23
N TYR A 57 -9.96 0.66 -8.31
CA TYR A 57 -10.06 -0.26 -7.17
C TYR A 57 -8.69 -0.76 -6.73
N ASN A 58 -7.84 -1.12 -7.69
CA ASN A 58 -6.47 -1.53 -7.42
C ASN A 58 -5.61 -0.39 -6.86
N ALA A 59 -5.76 0.84 -7.37
CA ALA A 59 -5.12 2.05 -6.82
C ALA A 59 -5.48 2.20 -5.36
N TYR A 60 -6.78 2.19 -5.08
CA TYR A 60 -7.30 2.48 -3.76
C TYR A 60 -6.87 1.42 -2.74
N LEU A 61 -6.85 0.15 -3.13
CA LEU A 61 -6.29 -0.91 -2.29
C LEU A 61 -4.80 -0.66 -1.97
N ALA A 62 -3.99 -0.28 -2.97
CA ALA A 62 -2.58 0.05 -2.76
C ALA A 62 -2.38 1.27 -1.85
N GLN A 63 -3.24 2.29 -1.97
CA GLN A 63 -3.27 3.45 -1.09
C GLN A 63 -3.59 3.04 0.36
N LEU A 64 -4.62 2.21 0.57
CA LEU A 64 -4.98 1.72 1.89
C LEU A 64 -3.86 0.88 2.52
N TYR A 65 -3.23 -0.02 1.77
CA TYR A 65 -2.06 -0.75 2.27
C TYR A 65 -0.91 0.19 2.66
N THR A 66 -0.67 1.26 1.89
CA THR A 66 0.35 2.27 2.22
C THR A 66 -0.03 3.02 3.50
N LYS A 67 -1.27 3.49 3.59
CA LYS A 67 -1.81 4.24 4.74
C LYS A 67 -1.77 3.42 6.02
N THR A 68 -2.16 2.14 5.94
CA THR A 68 -2.21 1.20 7.08
C THR A 68 -0.87 0.53 7.39
N GLN A 69 0.20 0.94 6.70
CA GLN A 69 1.57 0.48 6.91
C GLN A 69 1.79 -1.02 6.60
N TRP A 70 0.95 -1.58 5.74
CA TRP A 70 1.08 -2.96 5.28
C TRP A 70 2.06 -3.03 4.10
N TRP A 71 3.34 -2.72 4.37
CA TRP A 71 4.33 -2.31 3.38
C TRP A 71 4.54 -3.30 2.23
N ILE A 72 4.58 -4.61 2.52
CA ILE A 72 4.79 -5.62 1.47
C ILE A 72 3.58 -5.70 0.52
N ASN A 73 2.36 -5.58 1.07
CA ASN A 73 1.14 -5.58 0.27
C ASN A 73 1.02 -4.30 -0.55
N ALA A 74 1.39 -3.15 0.04
CA ALA A 74 1.47 -1.87 -0.68
C ALA A 74 2.43 -1.96 -1.87
N TYR A 75 3.68 -2.40 -1.63
CA TYR A 75 4.69 -2.56 -2.67
C TYR A 75 4.24 -3.49 -3.80
N ASN A 76 3.66 -4.63 -3.45
CA ASN A 76 3.16 -5.61 -4.41
C ASN A 76 1.99 -5.05 -5.24
N ALA A 77 1.08 -4.30 -4.61
CA ALA A 77 -0.05 -3.69 -5.30
C ALA A 77 0.41 -2.58 -6.26
N TRP A 78 1.30 -1.69 -5.81
CA TRP A 78 1.89 -0.66 -6.66
C TRP A 78 2.71 -1.23 -7.81
N SER A 79 3.42 -2.35 -7.60
CA SER A 79 4.21 -3.02 -8.64
C SER A 79 3.39 -3.64 -9.77
N LYS A 80 2.10 -3.92 -9.53
CA LYS A 80 1.19 -4.48 -10.53
C LYS A 80 0.52 -3.43 -11.41
N LEU A 81 0.51 -2.18 -10.95
CA LEU A 81 -0.10 -1.07 -11.66
C LEU A 81 0.89 -0.48 -12.67
N THR A 82 0.44 -0.29 -13.91
CA THR A 82 1.14 0.51 -14.91
C THR A 82 0.72 1.98 -14.78
N ASP A 83 1.55 2.90 -15.29
CA ASP A 83 1.19 4.31 -15.47
C ASP A 83 0.79 5.04 -14.17
N LEU A 84 1.57 4.81 -13.11
CA LEU A 84 1.41 5.55 -11.85
C LEU A 84 1.56 7.05 -12.07
N ASN A 85 0.64 7.83 -11.49
CA ASN A 85 0.81 9.28 -11.42
C ASN A 85 1.89 9.66 -10.40
N ASP A 86 2.26 10.95 -10.34
CA ASP A 86 3.35 11.39 -9.48
C ASP A 86 3.10 11.13 -7.99
N THR A 87 1.86 11.32 -7.52
CA THR A 87 1.48 11.03 -6.13
C THR A 87 1.61 9.53 -5.84
N GLU A 88 1.17 8.68 -6.75
CA GLU A 88 1.23 7.23 -6.60
C GLU A 88 2.66 6.71 -6.64
N LYS A 89 3.52 7.30 -7.47
CA LYS A 89 4.96 7.04 -7.48
C LYS A 89 5.58 7.35 -6.12
N GLN A 90 5.18 8.43 -5.45
CA GLN A 90 5.65 8.75 -4.10
C GLN A 90 5.22 7.68 -3.08
N TRP A 91 3.97 7.22 -3.13
CA TRP A 91 3.49 6.15 -2.24
C TRP A 91 4.16 4.80 -2.51
N ALA A 92 4.35 4.46 -3.78
CA ALA A 92 5.07 3.27 -4.20
C ALA A 92 6.54 3.33 -3.71
N SER A 93 7.22 4.44 -3.94
CA SER A 93 8.58 4.70 -3.45
C SER A 93 8.68 4.62 -1.91
N LEU A 94 7.71 5.18 -1.18
CA LEU A 94 7.64 5.07 0.28
C LEU A 94 7.57 3.60 0.73
N SER A 95 6.71 2.79 0.10
CA SER A 95 6.59 1.37 0.44
C SER A 95 7.91 0.62 0.23
N ALA A 96 8.62 0.90 -0.87
CA ALA A 96 9.92 0.34 -1.17
C ALA A 96 10.98 0.79 -0.16
N ALA A 97 11.02 2.07 0.21
CA ALA A 97 11.95 2.58 1.21
C ALA A 97 11.77 1.92 2.59
N LYS A 98 10.51 1.65 2.99
CA LYS A 98 10.22 0.93 4.24
C LYS A 98 10.71 -0.50 4.21
N LEU A 99 10.46 -1.22 3.11
CA LEU A 99 10.94 -2.60 2.94
C LEU A 99 12.47 -2.67 2.85
N ALA A 100 13.10 -1.74 2.14
CA ALA A 100 14.54 -1.63 2.05
C ALA A 100 15.18 -1.43 3.42
N TYR A 101 14.61 -0.54 4.25
CA TYR A 101 15.08 -0.31 5.61
C TYR A 101 14.94 -1.56 6.48
N LEU A 102 13.80 -2.27 6.42
CA LEU A 102 13.58 -3.52 7.17
C LEU A 102 14.52 -4.64 6.71
N ALA A 103 14.82 -4.74 5.42
CA ALA A 103 15.79 -5.71 4.90
C ALA A 103 17.20 -5.38 5.41
N LEU A 104 17.61 -4.11 5.33
CA LEU A 104 18.91 -3.65 5.82
C LEU A 104 19.08 -3.91 7.33
N GLN A 105 18.04 -3.66 8.13
CA GLN A 105 18.08 -3.96 9.58
C GLN A 105 18.30 -5.45 9.88
N ARG A 106 17.86 -6.34 8.99
CA ARG A 106 18.08 -7.79 9.10
C ARG A 106 19.42 -8.25 8.53
N GLY A 107 20.24 -7.33 8.00
CA GLY A 107 21.50 -7.65 7.32
C GLY A 107 21.35 -8.16 5.89
N ASP A 108 20.14 -8.14 5.33
CA ASP A 108 19.85 -8.60 3.97
C ASP A 108 20.08 -7.44 2.98
N THR A 109 21.34 -7.24 2.61
CA THR A 109 21.77 -6.12 1.76
C THR A 109 21.35 -6.29 0.31
N GLU A 110 21.19 -7.53 -0.17
CA GLU A 110 20.71 -7.82 -1.53
C GLU A 110 19.25 -7.41 -1.69
N THR A 111 18.38 -7.89 -0.79
CA THR A 111 16.96 -7.50 -0.79
C THR A 111 16.79 -6.01 -0.54
N ALA A 112 17.62 -5.42 0.35
CA ALA A 112 17.59 -3.97 0.57
C ALA A 112 17.92 -3.20 -0.72
N ARG A 113 18.96 -3.60 -1.47
CA ARG A 113 19.33 -2.99 -2.75
C ARG A 113 18.21 -3.12 -3.78
N MET A 114 17.63 -4.31 -3.93
CA MET A 114 16.48 -4.54 -4.82
C MET A 114 15.34 -3.55 -4.56
N TYR A 115 14.95 -3.37 -3.29
CA TYR A 115 13.90 -2.41 -2.95
C TYR A 115 14.34 -0.96 -3.16
N VAL A 116 15.60 -0.60 -2.89
CA VAL A 116 16.11 0.75 -3.15
C VAL A 116 16.01 1.08 -4.63
N ASP A 117 16.54 0.20 -5.49
CA ASP A 117 16.57 0.42 -6.94
C ASP A 117 15.15 0.56 -7.51
N LYS A 118 14.23 -0.31 -7.09
CA LYS A 118 12.82 -0.20 -7.49
C LYS A 118 12.18 1.08 -6.98
N GLY A 119 12.43 1.46 -5.72
CA GLY A 119 11.89 2.68 -5.13
C GLY A 119 12.33 3.93 -5.88
N MET A 120 13.62 4.03 -6.21
CA MET A 120 14.19 5.17 -6.93
C MET A 120 13.66 5.26 -8.37
N ALA A 121 13.35 4.12 -9.00
CA ALA A 121 12.72 4.09 -10.32
C ALA A 121 11.28 4.66 -10.33
N TRP A 122 10.54 4.57 -9.21
CA TRP A 122 9.26 5.27 -9.07
C TRP A 122 9.45 6.74 -8.71
N ALA A 123 10.16 7.00 -7.63
CA ALA A 123 10.50 8.35 -7.20
C ALA A 123 11.75 8.32 -6.33
N ASP A 124 12.79 9.06 -6.72
CA ASP A 124 13.98 9.20 -5.90
C ASP A 124 13.69 10.08 -4.66
N SER A 125 13.97 9.54 -3.47
CA SER A 125 13.69 10.18 -2.20
C SER A 125 14.91 10.16 -1.29
N ALA A 126 15.00 11.17 -0.40
CA ALA A 126 16.10 11.25 0.56
C ALA A 126 16.25 9.99 1.43
N SER A 127 15.14 9.32 1.75
CA SER A 127 15.15 8.05 2.48
C SER A 127 15.86 6.95 1.70
N LEU A 128 15.56 6.80 0.40
CA LEU A 128 16.20 5.80 -0.45
C LEU A 128 17.68 6.11 -0.66
N GLN A 129 18.03 7.37 -0.93
CA GLN A 129 19.42 7.81 -1.03
C GLN A 129 20.21 7.53 0.25
N SER A 130 19.58 7.74 1.42
CA SER A 130 20.20 7.43 2.71
C SER A 130 20.40 5.93 2.93
N ILE A 131 19.49 5.08 2.47
CA ILE A 131 19.64 3.63 2.56
C ILE A 131 20.73 3.16 1.59
N MET A 132 20.73 3.68 0.35
CA MET A 132 21.75 3.37 -0.67
C MET A 132 23.17 3.60 -0.15
N LYS A 133 23.41 4.74 0.53
CA LYS A 133 24.72 5.07 1.13
C LYS A 133 25.18 4.09 2.23
N ARG A 134 24.28 3.31 2.79
CA ARG A 134 24.55 2.34 3.87
C ARG A 134 24.71 0.92 3.35
N LEU A 135 24.43 0.68 2.07
CA LEU A 135 24.66 -0.61 1.45
C LEU A 135 26.15 -0.78 1.15
N PRO A 136 26.73 -1.96 1.45
CA PRO A 136 28.10 -2.28 1.07
C PRO A 136 28.27 -2.43 -0.44
#